data_AF-A0A6C0KQB9-F1
#
_entry.id   AF-A0A6C0KQB9-F1
#
_cell.length_a   1.000
_cell.length_b   1.000
_cell.length_c   1.000
_cell.angle_alpha   90.00
_cell.angle_beta   90.00
_cell.angle_gamma   90.00
#
_symmetry.space_group_name_H-M   'P 1'
#
loop_
_entity.id
_entity.type
_entity.pdbx_description
1 polymer ?
#
loop_
_entity_poly.entity_id
_entity_poly.type
_entity_poly.pdbx_seq_one_letter_code
_entity_poly.pdbx_strand_id
1 'polypeptide(L)'
;MIIKIDSREQELFKKCETTIQTIQKFKDIKLISENLPLGDIIINDGTNDCIIVERKTLNDLAASIRDGRYEEQSFRLNGINHPNHNIIYLIEGDINRFNSFKDRIDKQTLYSAIFSINYFKGFSIMRSNSIDETAMICCNMVYKLIGGLKSGKIGYYLNNSNMLSSVLPKEVHGIKNEGEKNEGEKNEGEKNEENDGIQKNGEKDYCTVVKKVKKDNITTENIGEIMLCQIPGISSASA
;
A
#
# COMPACT_ATOMS: atom_id res chain seq x y z
N MET A 1 -6.04 11.49 -14.58
CA MET A 1 -5.03 11.18 -13.55
C MET A 1 -3.69 11.71 -14.04
N ILE A 2 -2.85 12.18 -13.13
CA ILE A 2 -1.60 12.86 -13.45
C ILE A 2 -0.43 12.03 -12.92
N ILE A 3 0.59 11.81 -13.75
CA ILE A 3 1.92 11.39 -13.31
C ILE A 3 2.81 12.63 -13.34
N LYS A 4 3.27 13.06 -12.17
CA LYS A 4 4.28 14.11 -12.01
C LYS A 4 5.63 13.42 -11.87
N ILE A 5 6.62 13.85 -12.64
CA ILE A 5 7.99 13.31 -12.60
C ILE A 5 8.94 14.46 -12.27
N ASP A 6 9.89 14.21 -11.38
CA ASP A 6 10.91 15.19 -11.02
C ASP A 6 11.68 15.65 -12.27
N SER A 7 11.92 16.95 -12.37
CA SER A 7 12.65 17.57 -13.49
C SER A 7 14.05 17.00 -13.74
N ARG A 8 14.65 16.28 -12.79
CA ARG A 8 15.94 15.59 -12.94
C ARG A 8 15.79 14.25 -13.69
N GLU A 9 14.62 13.62 -13.63
CA GLU A 9 14.34 12.29 -14.21
C GLU A 9 13.91 12.36 -15.70
N GLN A 10 14.74 13.00 -16.52
CA GLN A 10 14.44 13.28 -17.93
C GLN A 10 14.31 12.02 -18.79
N GLU A 11 15.11 11.00 -18.53
CA GLU A 11 15.04 9.73 -19.27
C GLU A 11 13.73 8.99 -18.97
N LEU A 12 13.36 8.93 -17.70
CA LEU A 12 12.11 8.30 -17.27
C LEU A 12 10.90 9.00 -17.87
N PHE A 13 10.90 10.34 -17.89
CA PHE A 13 9.83 11.12 -18.51
C PHE A 13 9.60 10.71 -19.98
N LYS A 14 10.68 10.63 -20.78
CA LYS A 14 10.60 10.22 -22.19
C LYS A 14 10.08 8.79 -22.35
N LYS A 15 10.47 7.88 -21.46
CA LYS A 15 10.00 6.48 -21.48
C LYS A 15 8.50 6.39 -21.14
N CYS A 16 8.05 7.15 -20.14
CA CYS A 16 6.62 7.26 -19.81
C CYS A 16 5.83 7.85 -20.98
N GLU A 17 6.31 8.93 -21.59
CA GLU A 17 5.68 9.56 -22.75
C GLU A 17 5.52 8.58 -23.92
N THR A 18 6.61 7.89 -24.28
CA THR A 18 6.59 6.86 -25.34
C THR A 18 5.61 5.74 -25.02
N THR A 19 5.58 5.29 -23.76
CA THR A 19 4.69 4.21 -23.30
C THR A 19 3.21 4.63 -23.38
N ILE A 20 2.90 5.86 -22.97
CA ILE A 20 1.55 6.42 -23.04
C ILE A 20 1.07 6.55 -24.48
N GLN A 21 1.93 7.03 -25.39
CA GLN A 21 1.61 7.16 -26.81
C GLN A 21 1.42 5.81 -27.51
N THR A 22 2.19 4.81 -27.12
CA THR A 22 2.16 3.47 -27.75
C THR A 22 0.93 2.67 -27.32
N ILE A 23 0.50 2.80 -26.06
CA ILE A 23 -0.54 1.94 -25.48
C ILE A 23 -1.84 2.72 -25.35
N GLN A 24 -2.81 2.40 -26.21
CA GLN A 24 -4.13 3.07 -26.27
C GLN A 24 -4.88 3.11 -24.93
N LYS A 25 -4.65 2.13 -24.04
CA LYS A 25 -5.25 2.07 -22.71
C LYS A 25 -4.79 3.20 -21.79
N PHE A 26 -3.65 3.83 -22.09
CA PHE A 26 -3.03 4.88 -21.28
C PHE A 26 -3.36 6.29 -21.76
N LYS A 27 -4.25 6.46 -22.74
CA LYS A 27 -4.64 7.78 -23.27
C LYS A 27 -5.19 8.78 -22.24
N ASP A 28 -5.75 8.28 -21.13
CA ASP A 28 -6.34 9.11 -20.06
C ASP A 28 -5.28 9.60 -19.03
N ILE A 29 -4.00 9.27 -19.26
CA ILE A 29 -2.87 9.63 -18.39
C ILE A 29 -2.28 10.97 -18.84
N LYS A 30 -2.23 11.93 -17.93
CA LYS A 30 -1.50 13.19 -18.13
C LYS A 30 -0.12 13.08 -17.51
N LEU A 31 0.92 13.46 -18.26
CA LEU A 31 2.30 13.50 -17.78
C LEU A 31 2.72 14.96 -17.54
N ILE A 32 3.37 15.24 -16.41
CA ILE A 32 3.87 16.57 -16.03
C ILE A 32 5.31 16.40 -15.51
N SER A 33 6.21 17.30 -15.94
CA SER A 33 7.54 17.42 -15.37
C SER A 33 7.59 18.70 -14.53
N GLU A 34 7.97 18.57 -13.26
CA GLU A 34 8.11 19.69 -12.33
C GLU A 34 9.19 19.38 -11.29
N ASN A 35 9.63 20.39 -10.53
CA ASN A 35 10.57 20.15 -9.44
C ASN A 35 9.79 19.61 -8.24
N LEU A 36 10.12 18.40 -7.78
CA LEU A 36 9.41 17.76 -6.68
C LEU A 36 10.14 18.00 -5.35
N PRO A 37 9.44 18.37 -4.28
CA PRO A 37 10.07 18.56 -2.98
C PRO A 37 10.57 17.23 -2.38
N LEU A 38 9.90 16.11 -2.70
CA LEU A 38 10.16 14.75 -2.26
C LEU A 38 9.72 13.74 -3.31
N GLY A 39 10.43 12.62 -3.39
CA GLY A 39 10.18 11.57 -4.37
C GLY A 39 10.65 11.97 -5.77
N ASP A 40 10.70 10.96 -6.64
CA ASP A 40 11.05 11.11 -8.05
C ASP A 40 9.80 11.10 -8.95
N ILE A 41 8.70 10.52 -8.45
CA ILE A 41 7.42 10.42 -9.14
C ILE A 41 6.28 10.61 -8.14
N ILE A 42 5.24 11.33 -8.53
CA ILE A 42 3.99 11.44 -7.78
C ILE A 42 2.82 11.07 -8.69
N ILE A 43 1.98 10.14 -8.25
CA ILE A 43 0.70 9.84 -8.87
C ILE A 43 -0.38 10.66 -8.18
N ASN A 44 -1.02 11.55 -8.94
CA ASN A 44 -2.00 12.52 -8.43
C ASN A 44 -3.35 12.38 -9.13
N ASP A 45 -4.45 12.37 -8.35
CA ASP A 45 -5.82 12.20 -8.85
C ASP A 45 -6.51 13.48 -9.33
N GLY A 46 -5.77 14.59 -9.34
CA GLY A 46 -6.25 15.94 -9.59
C GLY A 46 -6.46 16.72 -8.30
N THR A 47 -6.60 16.05 -7.15
CA THR A 47 -6.84 16.67 -5.84
C THR A 47 -5.74 16.31 -4.85
N ASN A 48 -5.43 15.02 -4.72
CA ASN A 48 -4.50 14.49 -3.74
C ASN A 48 -3.36 13.74 -4.42
N ASP A 49 -2.17 13.88 -3.84
CA ASP A 49 -1.06 12.99 -4.13
C ASP A 49 -1.39 11.63 -3.52
N CYS A 50 -1.67 10.65 -4.39
CA CYS A 50 -2.17 9.34 -3.98
C CYS A 50 -1.03 8.39 -3.62
N ILE A 51 0.06 8.45 -4.39
CA ILE A 51 1.25 7.60 -4.28
C ILE A 51 2.47 8.47 -4.57
N ILE A 52 3.49 8.33 -3.74
CA ILE A 52 4.82 8.90 -3.96
C ILE A 52 5.76 7.75 -4.27
N VAL A 53 6.58 7.89 -5.29
CA VAL A 53 7.60 6.90 -5.65
C VAL A 53 8.98 7.53 -5.54
N GLU A 54 9.84 6.91 -4.75
CA GLU A 54 11.28 7.16 -4.74
C GLU A 54 11.94 6.10 -5.64
N ARG A 55 12.48 6.51 -6.79
CA ARG A 55 13.17 5.63 -7.73
C ARG A 55 14.64 5.57 -7.34
N LYS A 56 15.14 4.36 -7.13
CA LYS A 56 16.55 4.16 -6.74
C LYS A 56 17.16 3.07 -7.58
N THR A 57 18.15 3.39 -8.41
CA THR A 57 18.93 2.31 -9.06
C THR A 57 19.73 1.56 -7.99
N LEU A 58 20.12 0.30 -8.26
CA LEU A 58 20.98 -0.45 -7.33
C LEU A 58 22.28 0.29 -6.99
N ASN A 59 22.85 1.00 -7.97
CA ASN A 59 24.06 1.79 -7.79
C ASN A 59 23.81 3.02 -6.92
N ASP A 60 22.68 3.70 -7.11
CA ASP A 60 22.28 4.85 -6.28
C ASP A 60 21.95 4.40 -4.85
N LEU A 61 21.32 3.24 -4.68
CA LEU A 61 21.05 2.66 -3.37
C LEU A 61 22.37 2.35 -2.66
N ALA A 62 23.29 1.66 -3.34
CA ALA A 62 24.63 1.39 -2.84
C ALA A 62 25.37 2.68 -2.43
N ALA A 63 25.35 3.71 -3.29
CA ALA A 63 25.97 5.00 -3.00
C ALA A 63 25.34 5.66 -1.77
N SER A 64 24.01 5.67 -1.70
CA SER A 64 23.27 6.30 -0.60
C SER A 64 23.48 5.63 0.76
N ILE A 65 23.76 4.33 0.78
CA ILE A 65 24.11 3.62 2.01
C ILE A 65 25.50 4.03 2.46
N ARG A 66 26.46 4.13 1.53
CA ARG A 66 27.86 4.48 1.86
C ARG A 66 28.01 5.91 2.36
N ASP A 67 27.27 6.86 1.80
CA ASP A 67 27.36 8.27 2.14
C ASP A 67 26.31 8.75 3.16
N GLY A 68 25.47 7.84 3.67
CA GLY A 68 24.47 8.11 4.70
C GLY A 68 23.20 8.82 4.20
N ARG A 69 23.12 9.20 2.91
CA ARG A 69 21.92 9.83 2.33
C ARG A 69 20.68 8.95 2.41
N TYR A 70 20.87 7.63 2.48
CA TYR A 70 19.78 6.66 2.66
C TYR A 70 18.91 6.98 3.90
N GLU A 71 19.52 7.27 5.04
CA GLU A 71 18.78 7.56 6.28
C GLU A 71 18.09 8.93 6.21
N GLU A 72 18.74 9.96 5.67
CA GLU A 72 18.17 11.30 5.52
C GLU A 72 16.97 11.30 4.57
N GLN A 73 17.08 10.63 3.42
CA GLN A 73 16.00 10.50 2.44
C GLN A 73 14.79 9.79 3.03
N SER A 74 15.00 8.64 3.68
CA SER A 74 13.90 7.90 4.30
C SER A 74 13.27 8.65 5.47
N PHE A 75 14.05 9.42 6.24
CA PHE A 75 13.55 10.26 7.32
C PHE A 75 12.63 11.37 6.81
N ARG A 76 13.02 12.07 5.74
CA ARG A 76 12.20 13.12 5.12
C ARG A 76 10.89 12.57 4.57
N LEU A 77 10.94 11.38 3.95
CA LEU A 77 9.75 10.70 3.46
C LEU A 77 8.86 10.19 4.60
N ASN A 78 9.41 9.83 5.75
CA ASN A 78 8.60 9.40 6.91
C ASN A 78 7.92 10.58 7.61
N GLY A 79 8.45 11.80 7.46
CA GLY A 79 7.94 13.01 8.12
C GLY A 79 6.72 13.64 7.46
N ILE A 80 6.26 13.11 6.32
CA ILE A 80 5.09 13.66 5.62
C ILE A 80 3.79 13.06 6.18
N ASN A 81 2.72 13.84 6.15
CA ASN A 81 1.38 13.37 6.50
C ASN A 81 0.76 12.55 5.35
N HIS A 82 1.41 11.43 5.00
CA HIS A 82 1.00 10.51 3.95
C HIS A 82 1.14 9.09 4.51
N PRO A 83 0.17 8.17 4.28
CA PRO A 83 0.34 6.79 4.70
C PRO A 83 1.62 6.17 4.13
N ASN A 84 2.49 5.64 5.00
CA ASN A 84 3.80 5.09 4.62
C ASN A 84 3.72 4.04 3.51
N HIS A 85 2.68 3.20 3.52
CA HIS A 85 2.47 2.17 2.49
C HIS A 85 2.13 2.72 1.10
N ASN A 86 1.75 3.99 0.99
CA ASN A 86 1.57 4.66 -0.30
C ASN A 86 2.86 5.37 -0.77
N ILE A 87 3.94 5.29 0.02
CA ILE A 87 5.29 5.65 -0.41
C ILE A 87 5.96 4.37 -0.91
N ILE A 88 6.37 4.37 -2.18
CA ILE A 88 6.94 3.22 -2.86
C ILE A 88 8.41 3.50 -3.18
N TYR A 89 9.31 2.68 -2.65
CA TYR A 89 10.67 2.60 -3.16
C TYR A 89 10.69 1.66 -4.37
N LEU A 90 10.96 2.22 -5.55
CA LEU A 90 11.08 1.46 -6.78
C LEU A 90 12.57 1.21 -7.05
N ILE A 91 13.03 0.01 -6.69
CA ILE A 91 14.43 -0.39 -6.78
C ILE A 91 14.70 -0.95 -8.18
N GLU A 92 15.46 -0.19 -8.96
CA GLU A 92 15.74 -0.50 -10.36
C GLU A 92 17.11 -1.18 -10.55
N GLY A 93 17.11 -2.31 -11.25
CA GLY A 93 18.30 -3.02 -11.69
C GLY A 93 18.31 -4.52 -11.36
N ASP A 94 19.17 -5.24 -12.06
CA ASP A 94 19.40 -6.67 -11.85
C ASP A 94 20.44 -6.92 -10.76
N ILE A 95 19.98 -7.35 -9.59
CA ILE A 95 20.83 -7.66 -8.43
C ILE A 95 21.80 -8.83 -8.68
N ASN A 96 21.48 -9.71 -9.64
CA ASN A 96 22.38 -10.81 -9.99
C ASN A 96 23.60 -10.28 -10.75
N ARG A 97 23.41 -9.26 -11.58
CA ARG A 97 24.47 -8.58 -12.34
C ARG A 97 25.17 -7.46 -11.57
N PHE A 98 24.70 -7.13 -10.37
CA PHE A 98 25.31 -6.11 -9.53
C PHE A 98 26.75 -6.48 -9.14
N ASN A 99 27.69 -5.57 -9.37
CA ASN A 99 29.12 -5.80 -9.16
C ASN A 99 29.55 -5.27 -7.79
N SER A 100 29.51 -6.16 -6.80
CA SER A 100 29.89 -5.85 -5.42
C SER A 100 31.29 -5.25 -5.26
N PHE A 101 32.24 -5.60 -6.15
CA PHE A 101 33.61 -5.08 -6.09
C PHE A 101 33.71 -3.64 -6.56
N LYS A 102 33.05 -3.31 -7.68
CA LYS A 102 33.02 -1.95 -8.20
C LYS A 102 32.34 -1.00 -7.22
N ASP A 103 31.24 -1.45 -6.66
CA ASP A 103 30.40 -0.65 -5.77
C ASP A 103 30.80 -0.75 -4.29
N ARG A 104 31.83 -1.54 -3.96
CA ARG A 104 32.36 -1.72 -2.59
C ARG A 104 31.26 -1.98 -1.55
N ILE A 105 30.19 -2.65 -1.95
CA ILE A 105 29.07 -3.03 -1.12
C ILE A 105 28.65 -4.43 -1.52
N ASP A 106 28.36 -5.27 -0.54
CA ASP A 106 27.90 -6.61 -0.81
C ASP A 106 26.38 -6.65 -1.04
N LYS A 107 25.92 -7.74 -1.69
CA LYS A 107 24.50 -7.93 -1.97
C LYS A 107 23.69 -8.08 -0.68
N GLN A 108 24.30 -8.64 0.38
CA GLN A 108 23.67 -8.79 1.68
C GLN A 108 23.28 -7.43 2.26
N THR A 109 24.18 -6.44 2.25
CA THR A 109 23.85 -5.09 2.71
C THR A 109 22.71 -4.45 1.91
N LEU A 110 22.68 -4.65 0.59
CA LEU A 110 21.55 -4.18 -0.23
C LEU A 110 20.23 -4.83 0.20
N TYR A 111 20.20 -6.14 0.41
CA TYR A 111 19.01 -6.83 0.90
C TYR A 111 18.60 -6.35 2.31
N SER A 112 19.56 -6.12 3.21
CA SER A 112 19.29 -5.57 4.54
C SER A 112 18.70 -4.16 4.46
N ALA A 113 19.19 -3.31 3.56
CA ALA A 113 18.62 -1.98 3.33
C ALA A 113 17.21 -2.07 2.75
N ILE A 114 16.98 -2.92 1.74
CA ILE A 114 15.65 -3.17 1.17
C ILE A 114 14.68 -3.65 2.26
N PHE A 115 15.08 -4.63 3.08
CA PHE A 115 14.24 -5.09 4.18
C PHE A 115 13.96 -3.97 5.18
N SER A 116 14.95 -3.12 5.47
CA SER A 116 14.79 -2.03 6.43
C SER A 116 13.81 -0.96 5.96
N ILE A 117 13.87 -0.59 4.67
CA ILE A 117 12.88 0.28 4.02
C ILE A 117 11.48 -0.31 4.19
N ASN A 118 11.33 -1.61 3.93
CA ASN A 118 10.01 -2.21 3.94
C ASN A 118 9.43 -2.39 5.34
N TYR A 119 10.20 -3.02 6.23
CA TYR A 119 9.70 -3.47 7.52
C TYR A 119 9.83 -2.39 8.60
N PHE A 120 11.01 -1.78 8.74
CA PHE A 120 11.26 -0.83 9.82
C PHE A 120 10.76 0.58 9.51
N LYS A 121 10.76 0.99 8.23
CA LYS A 121 10.17 2.28 7.83
C LYS A 121 8.70 2.16 7.41
N GLY A 122 8.23 0.94 7.11
CA GLY A 122 6.84 0.70 6.70
C GLY A 122 6.52 1.16 5.26
N PHE A 123 7.54 1.39 4.44
CA PHE A 123 7.35 1.77 3.05
C PHE A 123 7.08 0.56 2.16
N SER A 124 6.39 0.77 1.06
CA SER A 124 6.19 -0.26 0.05
C SER A 124 7.43 -0.36 -0.85
N ILE A 125 7.74 -1.57 -1.32
CA ILE A 125 8.86 -1.79 -2.24
C ILE A 125 8.36 -2.47 -3.51
N MET A 126 8.86 -1.97 -4.63
CA MET A 126 8.74 -2.63 -5.93
C MET A 126 10.10 -2.73 -6.58
N ARG A 127 10.27 -3.70 -7.47
CA ARG A 127 11.50 -3.88 -8.25
C ARG A 127 11.20 -3.76 -9.73
N SER A 128 12.13 -3.16 -10.45
CA SER A 128 12.19 -3.15 -11.91
C SER A 128 13.60 -3.52 -12.33
N ASN A 129 13.78 -4.05 -13.54
CA ASN A 129 15.08 -4.40 -14.09
C ASN A 129 15.65 -3.27 -14.95
N SER A 130 14.79 -2.39 -15.46
CA SER A 130 15.16 -1.29 -16.34
C SER A 130 14.21 -0.10 -16.19
N ILE A 131 14.64 1.05 -16.71
CA ILE A 131 13.83 2.27 -16.77
C ILE A 131 12.57 2.11 -17.64
N ASP A 132 12.63 1.26 -18.68
CA ASP A 132 11.45 0.91 -19.48
C ASP A 132 10.40 0.16 -18.63
N GLU A 133 10.85 -0.79 -17.79
CA GLU A 133 9.96 -1.48 -16.86
C GLU A 133 9.42 -0.53 -15.78
N THR A 134 10.27 0.37 -15.26
CA THR A 134 9.86 1.44 -14.33
C THR A 134 8.74 2.31 -14.93
N ALA A 135 8.90 2.78 -16.17
CA ALA A 135 7.89 3.56 -16.87
C ALA A 135 6.57 2.78 -17.05
N MET A 136 6.68 1.49 -17.43
CA MET A 136 5.53 0.61 -17.59
C MET A 136 4.77 0.40 -16.27
N ILE A 137 5.49 0.22 -15.14
CA ILE A 137 4.91 0.10 -13.81
C ILE A 137 4.12 1.35 -13.46
N CYS A 138 4.71 2.54 -13.63
CA CYS A 138 4.06 3.81 -13.31
C CYS A 138 2.78 4.03 -14.12
N CYS A 139 2.83 3.78 -15.43
CA CYS A 139 1.66 3.89 -16.29
C CYS A 139 0.55 2.90 -15.89
N ASN A 140 0.90 1.66 -15.54
CA ASN A 140 -0.07 0.65 -15.12
C ASN A 140 -0.72 0.96 -13.77
N MET A 141 0.04 1.49 -12.80
CA MET A 141 -0.50 1.95 -11.53
C MET A 141 -1.62 2.98 -11.76
N VAL A 142 -1.32 3.99 -12.57
CA VAL A 142 -2.30 5.03 -12.91
C VAL A 142 -3.50 4.46 -13.65
N TYR A 143 -3.28 3.63 -14.67
CA TYR A 143 -4.37 2.99 -15.41
C TYR A 143 -5.30 2.21 -14.47
N LYS A 144 -4.73 1.44 -13.54
CA LYS A 144 -5.51 0.68 -12.57
C LYS A 144 -6.25 1.58 -11.59
N LEU A 145 -5.62 2.65 -11.12
CA LEU A 145 -6.22 3.62 -10.22
C LEU A 145 -7.41 4.32 -10.86
N ILE A 146 -7.28 4.75 -12.12
CA ILE A 146 -8.40 5.31 -12.91
C ILE A 146 -9.57 4.33 -12.96
N GLY A 147 -9.32 3.06 -13.31
CA GLY A 147 -10.38 2.04 -13.36
C GLY A 147 -11.01 1.76 -11.99
N GLY A 148 -10.21 1.79 -10.92
CA GLY A 148 -10.68 1.66 -9.54
C GLY A 148 -11.63 2.78 -9.13
N LEU A 149 -11.20 4.03 -9.33
CA LEU A 149 -12.00 5.22 -9.00
C LEU A 149 -13.29 5.29 -9.83
N LYS A 150 -13.23 4.99 -11.13
CA LYS A 150 -14.44 4.89 -11.99
C LYS A 150 -15.44 3.84 -11.48
N SER A 151 -14.96 2.82 -10.77
CA SER A 151 -15.79 1.78 -10.15
C SER A 151 -16.20 2.11 -8.70
N GLY A 152 -15.96 3.34 -8.22
CA GLY A 152 -16.26 3.77 -6.86
C GLY A 152 -15.32 3.22 -5.78
N LYS A 153 -14.19 2.60 -6.14
CA LYS A 153 -13.20 2.14 -5.17
C LYS A 153 -12.34 3.31 -4.72
N ILE A 154 -12.06 3.39 -3.43
CA ILE A 154 -11.09 4.34 -2.87
C ILE A 154 -9.86 3.61 -2.31
N GLY A 155 -8.78 4.35 -2.11
CA GLY A 155 -7.54 3.82 -1.53
C GLY A 155 -7.77 3.25 -0.13
N TYR A 156 -7.02 2.19 0.22
CA TYR A 156 -7.20 1.47 1.49
C TYR A 156 -7.14 2.40 2.71
N TYR A 157 -6.13 3.26 2.79
CA TYR A 157 -5.95 4.18 3.90
C TYR A 157 -6.95 5.35 3.91
N LEU A 158 -7.55 5.69 2.76
CA LEU A 158 -8.64 6.67 2.71
C LEU A 158 -9.94 6.08 3.29
N ASN A 159 -10.22 4.79 3.07
CA ASN A 159 -11.34 4.11 3.74
C ASN A 159 -11.23 4.23 5.26
N ASN A 160 -10.04 3.96 5.80
CA ASN A 160 -9.83 3.92 7.25
C ASN A 160 -9.80 5.31 7.89
N SER A 161 -9.33 6.34 7.18
CA SER A 161 -9.34 7.72 7.69
C SER A 161 -10.78 8.24 7.89
N ASN A 162 -11.68 7.90 6.96
CA ASN A 162 -13.10 8.18 7.11
C ASN A 162 -13.71 7.41 8.29
N MET A 163 -13.32 6.14 8.50
CA MET A 163 -13.73 5.38 9.69
C MET A 163 -13.20 5.99 10.99
N LEU A 164 -11.93 6.39 11.05
CA LEU A 164 -11.33 6.95 12.26
C LEU A 164 -11.95 8.31 12.62
N SER A 165 -12.29 9.13 11.63
CA SER A 165 -13.03 10.39 11.83
C SER A 165 -14.46 10.19 12.32
N SER A 166 -15.07 9.02 12.09
CA SER A 166 -16.40 8.67 12.59
C SER A 166 -16.42 8.09 14.01
N VAL A 167 -15.25 7.73 14.55
CA VAL A 167 -15.09 7.16 15.91
C VAL A 167 -14.69 8.23 16.93
N LEU A 168 -14.22 9.41 16.50
CA LEU A 168 -13.95 10.52 17.40
C LEU A 168 -15.28 11.16 17.86
N PRO A 169 -15.53 11.28 19.18
CA PRO A 169 -16.72 11.96 19.68
C PRO A 169 -16.74 13.42 19.21
N LYS A 170 -17.91 13.84 18.70
CA LYS A 170 -18.19 15.26 18.47
C LYS A 170 -18.31 15.95 19.83
N GLU A 171 -17.51 17.01 19.96
CA GLU A 171 -17.55 18.09 20.98
C GLU A 171 -17.03 17.75 22.38
N VAL A 172 -16.06 18.57 22.84
CA VAL A 172 -16.33 19.46 23.97
C VAL A 172 -15.76 20.85 23.66
N HIS A 173 -16.66 21.80 23.42
CA HIS A 173 -16.41 23.24 23.49
C HIS A 173 -16.70 23.68 24.94
N GLY A 174 -15.75 24.35 25.60
CA GLY A 174 -15.86 24.91 26.95
C GLY A 174 -15.55 23.91 28.09
N ILE A 175 -14.93 24.26 29.23
CA ILE A 175 -14.83 25.52 29.96
C ILE A 175 -13.58 25.48 30.89
N LYS A 176 -12.99 26.66 31.10
CA LYS A 176 -12.20 27.24 32.22
C LYS A 176 -11.85 26.39 33.48
N ASN A 177 -10.61 26.63 33.92
CA ASN A 177 -9.99 26.71 35.26
C ASN A 177 -10.76 26.44 36.57
N GLU A 178 -9.95 26.01 37.56
CA GLU A 178 -10.12 25.90 39.04
C GLU A 178 -10.93 24.67 39.50
N GLY A 179 -10.62 23.91 40.55
CA GLY A 179 -9.73 24.03 41.71
C GLY A 179 -10.43 23.35 42.92
N GLU A 180 -9.81 22.30 43.48
CA GLU A 180 -9.99 21.70 44.84
C GLU A 180 -11.28 20.98 45.32
N LYS A 181 -11.09 19.66 45.59
CA LYS A 181 -11.29 18.86 46.83
C LYS A 181 -12.66 18.57 47.51
N ASN A 182 -12.68 17.33 48.05
CA ASN A 182 -13.44 16.67 49.14
C ASN A 182 -14.66 15.83 48.72
N GLU A 183 -14.59 14.48 48.78
CA GLU A 183 -14.71 13.53 49.92
C GLU A 183 -16.17 13.17 50.27
N GLY A 184 -16.49 11.86 50.32
CA GLY A 184 -17.71 11.35 51.01
C GLY A 184 -18.41 10.10 50.45
N GLU A 185 -17.93 8.91 50.88
CA GLU A 185 -18.64 7.67 51.28
C GLU A 185 -19.73 6.91 50.45
N LYS A 186 -19.47 5.58 50.31
CA LYS A 186 -20.34 4.37 50.53
C LYS A 186 -21.63 4.20 49.68
N ASN A 187 -22.09 3.01 49.25
CA ASN A 187 -21.81 1.61 49.57
C ASN A 187 -22.41 0.68 48.47
N GLU A 188 -21.77 -0.50 48.30
CA GLU A 188 -22.31 -1.85 48.06
C GLU A 188 -23.31 -2.19 46.92
N GLY A 189 -22.94 -3.22 46.14
CA GLY A 189 -23.82 -4.39 45.93
C GLY A 189 -24.20 -4.78 44.51
N GLU A 190 -23.46 -5.74 43.93
CA GLU A 190 -23.91 -6.80 42.98
C GLU A 190 -24.59 -6.35 41.65
N LYS A 191 -24.15 -6.73 40.44
CA LYS A 191 -23.96 -8.10 39.91
C LYS A 191 -23.44 -8.01 38.47
N ASN A 192 -22.63 -8.99 38.09
CA ASN A 192 -22.14 -9.23 36.74
C ASN A 192 -23.29 -9.55 35.77
N GLU A 193 -23.35 -8.85 34.65
CA GLU A 193 -23.79 -9.44 33.38
C GLU A 193 -22.75 -9.09 32.32
N GLU A 194 -22.00 -10.12 31.93
CA GLU A 194 -21.15 -10.14 30.74
C GLU A 194 -22.02 -9.81 29.51
N ASN A 195 -21.78 -8.67 28.88
CA ASN A 195 -22.22 -8.45 27.50
C ASN A 195 -20.97 -8.41 26.62
N ASP A 196 -20.58 -9.62 26.24
CA ASP A 196 -19.55 -9.92 25.26
C ASP A 196 -20.05 -9.49 23.87
N GLY A 197 -19.84 -8.21 23.56
CA GLY A 197 -20.31 -7.54 22.35
C GLY A 197 -19.17 -7.25 21.38
N ILE A 198 -18.35 -8.24 21.02
CA ILE A 198 -17.42 -8.11 19.89
C ILE A 198 -18.23 -8.19 18.59
N GLN A 199 -18.71 -7.04 18.10
CA GLN A 199 -19.29 -6.95 16.77
C GLN A 199 -18.18 -7.02 15.71
N LYS A 200 -18.19 -8.15 15.00
CA LYS A 200 -17.32 -8.53 13.88
C LYS A 200 -17.29 -7.46 12.78
N ASN A 201 -16.08 -7.05 12.44
CA ASN A 201 -15.77 -6.34 11.20
C ASN A 201 -16.23 -7.15 9.98
N GLY A 202 -16.72 -6.43 8.96
CA GLY A 202 -17.20 -6.99 7.70
C GLY A 202 -16.12 -7.73 6.92
N GLU A 203 -15.95 -9.01 7.20
CA GLU A 203 -15.52 -9.97 6.21
C GLU A 203 -16.57 -9.97 5.10
N LYS A 204 -16.15 -9.69 3.86
CA LYS A 204 -16.85 -10.33 2.74
C LYS A 204 -16.77 -11.82 3.01
N ASP A 205 -17.90 -12.40 3.41
CA ASP A 205 -18.02 -13.82 3.69
C ASP A 205 -17.26 -14.58 2.60
N TYR A 206 -16.22 -15.33 2.97
CA TYR A 206 -15.32 -16.04 2.05
C TYR A 206 -16.13 -16.82 0.99
N CYS A 207 -17.33 -17.28 1.37
CA CYS A 207 -18.31 -17.93 0.50
C CYS A 207 -18.75 -17.11 -0.73
N THR A 208 -18.52 -15.79 -0.75
CA THR A 208 -18.86 -14.87 -1.85
C THR A 208 -17.78 -14.76 -2.93
N VAL A 209 -16.52 -15.09 -2.59
CA VAL A 209 -15.38 -15.04 -3.54
C VAL A 209 -15.08 -16.40 -4.17
N VAL A 210 -15.66 -17.48 -3.64
CA VAL A 210 -15.60 -18.81 -4.25
C VAL A 210 -16.52 -18.84 -5.47
N LYS A 211 -15.97 -19.14 -6.65
CA LYS A 211 -16.75 -19.38 -7.87
C LYS A 211 -17.73 -20.53 -7.61
N LYS A 212 -19.01 -20.22 -7.45
CA LYS A 212 -20.06 -21.24 -7.31
C LYS A 212 -20.34 -21.85 -8.68
N VAL A 213 -19.56 -22.86 -9.08
CA VAL A 213 -19.85 -23.76 -10.23
C VAL A 213 -21.06 -24.68 -9.95
N LYS A 214 -21.70 -24.49 -8.79
CA LYS A 214 -22.55 -25.45 -8.08
C LYS A 214 -24.01 -25.53 -8.56
N LYS A 215 -24.52 -24.55 -9.33
CA LYS A 215 -25.95 -24.55 -9.68
C LYS A 215 -26.35 -25.60 -10.72
N ASP A 216 -25.41 -26.04 -11.57
CA ASP A 216 -25.74 -26.91 -12.70
C ASP A 216 -25.25 -28.37 -12.54
N ASN A 217 -24.38 -28.65 -11.56
CA ASN A 217 -23.69 -29.95 -11.42
C ASN A 217 -23.95 -30.68 -10.09
N ILE A 218 -24.79 -30.11 -9.20
CA ILE A 218 -25.15 -30.72 -7.92
C ILE A 218 -26.50 -31.41 -8.04
N THR A 219 -26.55 -32.69 -7.71
CA THR A 219 -27.76 -33.50 -7.66
C THR A 219 -27.94 -34.11 -6.27
N THR A 220 -29.11 -34.68 -6.00
CA THR A 220 -29.41 -35.38 -4.74
C THR A 220 -28.50 -36.59 -4.51
N GLU A 221 -27.96 -37.15 -5.58
CA GLU A 221 -27.12 -38.35 -5.53
C GLU A 221 -25.64 -38.03 -5.26
N ASN A 222 -25.15 -36.85 -5.64
CA ASN A 222 -23.73 -36.49 -5.52
C ASN A 222 -23.43 -35.46 -4.41
N ILE A 223 -24.46 -34.81 -3.84
CA ILE A 223 -24.27 -33.73 -2.87
C ILE A 223 -23.54 -34.18 -1.59
N GLY A 224 -23.81 -35.39 -1.11
CA GLY A 224 -23.17 -35.93 0.10
C GLY A 224 -21.66 -36.07 -0.06
N GLU A 225 -21.22 -36.71 -1.14
CA GLU A 225 -19.80 -36.91 -1.48
C GLU A 225 -19.10 -35.56 -1.69
N ILE A 226 -19.75 -34.61 -2.38
CA ILE A 226 -19.22 -33.25 -2.61
C ILE A 226 -19.06 -32.50 -1.28
N MET A 227 -20.01 -32.64 -0.34
CA MET A 227 -19.93 -32.04 0.99
C MET A 227 -18.80 -32.64 1.82
N LEU A 228 -18.64 -33.97 1.79
CA LEU A 228 -17.59 -34.67 2.54
C LEU A 228 -16.19 -34.33 2.01
N CYS A 229 -16.03 -34.17 0.70
CA CYS A 229 -14.78 -33.68 0.10
C CYS A 229 -14.39 -32.24 0.51
N GLN A 230 -15.28 -31.47 1.17
CA GLN A 230 -14.90 -30.16 1.74
C GLN A 230 -14.19 -30.28 3.10
N ILE A 231 -14.20 -31.48 3.72
CA ILE A 231 -13.46 -31.74 4.95
C ILE A 231 -11.98 -31.92 4.58
N PRO A 232 -11.06 -31.16 5.20
CA PRO A 232 -9.62 -31.32 4.94
C PRO A 232 -9.18 -32.78 5.12
N GLY A 233 -8.50 -33.33 4.11
CA GLY A 233 -8.00 -34.70 4.13
C GLY A 233 -8.96 -35.76 3.61
N ILE A 234 -10.19 -35.41 3.21
CA ILE A 234 -11.14 -36.33 2.59
C ILE A 234 -11.13 -36.12 1.07
N SER A 235 -10.78 -37.18 0.34
CA SER A 235 -10.85 -37.27 -1.12
C SER A 235 -12.18 -37.88 -1.59
N SER A 236 -12.50 -37.78 -2.89
CA SER A 236 -13.67 -38.44 -3.48
C SER A 236 -13.64 -39.96 -3.34
N ALA A 237 -12.45 -40.57 -3.23
CA ALA A 237 -12.33 -42.02 -2.99
C ALA A 237 -12.65 -42.43 -1.54
N SER A 238 -12.70 -41.46 -0.62
CA SER A 238 -12.90 -41.65 0.83
C SER A 238 -14.17 -40.97 1.35
N ALA A 239 -14.91 -40.32 0.47
CA ALA A 239 -16.14 -39.57 0.74
C ALA A 239 -17.38 -40.43 0.48
#